data_AF-A0AAN8WKT9-F1
#
_entry.id   AF-A0AAN8WKT9-F1
#
_cell.length_a   1.000
_cell.length_b   1.000
_cell.length_c   1.000
_cell.angle_alpha   90.00
_cell.angle_beta   90.00
_cell.angle_gamma   90.00
#
_symmetry.space_group_name_H-M   'P 1'
#
loop_
_entity.id
_entity.type
_entity.pdbx_description
1 polymer ?
#
loop_
_entity_poly.entity_id
_entity_poly.type
_entity_poly.pdbx_seq_one_letter_code
_entity_poly.pdbx_strand_id
1 'polypeptide(L)'
;MKFEKGYSPIRAYSNTKVANILFTRHLARRLRDTNIQVFSLHPGVVQSSLGRNLSFAHSLVSMLLGVLCKKTNEGAQTTVYCALEAKQDDEHHYFSDCAVGYTSKLARDERAAKKLWNLSEKMVGLQ
;
A
#
# COMPACT_ATOMS: atom_id res chain seq x y z
N MET A 1 -4.63 -9.57 -13.28
CA MET A 1 -3.43 -10.36 -12.93
C MET A 1 -3.84 -11.82 -12.87
N LYS A 2 -3.43 -12.67 -13.79
CA LYS A 2 -3.67 -14.12 -13.73
C LYS A 2 -2.42 -14.79 -13.16
N PHE A 3 -2.58 -15.65 -12.16
CA PHE A 3 -1.49 -16.45 -11.59
C PHE A 3 -1.29 -17.72 -12.44
N GLU A 4 -0.86 -17.54 -13.70
CA GLU A 4 -0.74 -18.65 -14.68
C GLU A 4 0.44 -19.60 -14.40
N LYS A 5 1.29 -19.29 -13.42
CA LYS A 5 2.47 -20.08 -13.04
C LYS A 5 2.46 -20.54 -11.57
N GLY A 6 1.26 -20.69 -10.99
CA GLY A 6 1.08 -21.06 -9.58
C GLY A 6 0.88 -19.85 -8.65
N TYR A 7 0.19 -20.08 -7.53
CA TYR A 7 -0.14 -19.06 -6.54
C TYR A 7 0.97 -18.94 -5.49
N SER A 8 1.45 -17.72 -5.29
CA SER A 8 2.35 -17.38 -4.18
C SER A 8 1.67 -16.36 -3.28
N PRO A 9 1.33 -16.71 -2.02
CA PRO A 9 0.63 -15.81 -1.10
C PRO A 9 1.35 -14.47 -0.91
N ILE A 10 2.68 -14.51 -0.72
CA ILE A 10 3.50 -13.31 -0.51
C ILE A 10 3.48 -12.44 -1.77
N ARG A 11 3.64 -13.02 -2.96
CA ARG A 11 3.60 -12.26 -4.21
C ARG A 11 2.22 -11.65 -4.47
N ALA A 12 1.15 -12.39 -4.20
CA ALA A 12 -0.22 -11.90 -4.32
C ALA A 12 -0.49 -10.73 -3.37
N TYR A 13 -0.02 -10.84 -2.13
CA TYR A 13 -0.09 -9.77 -1.14
C TYR A 13 0.70 -8.53 -1.57
N SER A 14 1.96 -8.70 -1.98
CA SER A 14 2.80 -7.58 -2.46
C SER A 14 2.18 -6.89 -3.67
N ASN A 15 1.61 -7.65 -4.61
CA ASN A 15 0.86 -7.09 -5.74
C ASN A 15 -0.34 -6.26 -5.30
N THR A 16 -1.06 -6.70 -4.26
CA THR A 16 -2.18 -5.95 -3.68
C THR A 16 -1.70 -4.63 -3.06
N LYS A 17 -0.56 -4.61 -2.38
CA LYS A 17 0.00 -3.37 -1.82
C LYS A 17 0.48 -2.39 -2.89
N VAL A 18 1.08 -2.89 -3.98
CA VAL A 18 1.38 -2.06 -5.16
C VAL A 18 0.09 -1.51 -5.78
N ALA A 19 -0.97 -2.32 -5.87
CA ALA A 19 -2.27 -1.89 -6.37
C ALA A 19 -2.86 -0.74 -5.54
N ASN A 20 -2.74 -0.77 -4.21
CA ASN A 20 -3.18 0.34 -3.35
C ASN A 20 -2.45 1.66 -3.67
N ILE A 21 -1.13 1.61 -3.90
CA ILE A 21 -0.35 2.81 -4.27
C ILE A 21 -0.81 3.34 -5.63
N LEU A 22 -0.95 2.46 -6.62
CA LEU A 22 -1.41 2.82 -7.96
C LEU A 22 -2.83 3.42 -7.94
N PHE A 23 -3.74 2.82 -7.16
CA PHE A 23 -5.10 3.32 -6.95
C PHE A 23 -5.09 4.72 -6.35
N THR A 24 -4.31 4.92 -5.28
CA THR A 24 -4.15 6.21 -4.61
C THR A 24 -3.68 7.28 -5.57
N ARG A 25 -2.63 7.00 -6.37
CA ARG A 25 -2.11 7.93 -7.37
C ARG A 25 -3.14 8.29 -8.43
N HIS A 26 -3.92 7.32 -8.90
CA HIS A 26 -4.96 7.59 -9.91
C HIS A 26 -6.10 8.42 -9.31
N LEU A 27 -6.55 8.08 -8.10
CA LEU A 27 -7.60 8.81 -7.38
C LEU A 27 -7.16 10.26 -7.08
N ALA A 28 -5.93 10.46 -6.60
CA ALA A 28 -5.36 11.78 -6.34
C ALA A 28 -5.41 12.68 -7.57
N ARG A 29 -5.12 12.14 -8.77
CA ARG A 29 -5.22 12.89 -10.02
C ARG A 29 -6.66 13.23 -10.40
N ARG A 30 -7.58 12.29 -10.19
CA ARG A 30 -9.02 12.53 -10.47
C ARG A 30 -9.63 13.58 -9.56
N LEU A 31 -9.08 13.74 -8.36
CA LEU A 31 -9.52 14.69 -7.34
C LEU A 31 -8.66 15.96 -7.29
N ARG A 32 -7.75 16.17 -8.25
CA ARG A 32 -6.82 17.31 -8.25
C ARG A 32 -7.52 18.67 -8.21
N ASP A 33 -8.67 18.79 -8.85
CA ASP A 33 -9.46 20.03 -8.91
C ASP A 33 -10.45 20.16 -7.74
N THR A 34 -10.28 19.34 -6.70
CA THR A 34 -11.08 19.36 -5.46
C THR A 34 -10.20 19.73 -4.27
N ASN A 35 -10.81 19.90 -3.10
CA ASN A 35 -10.09 20.07 -1.83
C ASN A 35 -9.73 18.74 -1.15
N ILE A 36 -9.88 17.60 -1.83
CA ILE A 36 -9.63 16.27 -1.27
C ILE A 36 -8.18 15.84 -1.56
N GLN A 37 -7.45 15.50 -0.51
CA GLN A 37 -6.12 14.90 -0.60
C GLN A 37 -6.20 13.38 -0.36
N VAL A 38 -5.34 12.63 -1.06
CA VAL A 38 -5.39 11.17 -1.10
C VAL A 38 -3.99 10.62 -0.86
N PHE A 39 -3.85 9.80 0.18
CA PHE A 39 -2.57 9.25 0.61
C PHE A 39 -2.61 7.73 0.69
N SER A 40 -1.50 7.11 0.32
CA SER A 40 -1.16 5.74 0.68
C SER A 40 -0.05 5.78 1.70
N LEU A 41 0.02 4.75 2.55
CA LEU A 41 1.06 4.72 3.58
C LEU A 41 1.45 3.31 3.98
N HIS A 42 2.59 3.20 4.64
CA HIS A 42 3.05 2.00 5.31
C HIS A 42 3.24 2.28 6.81
N PRO A 43 2.60 1.50 7.70
CA PRO A 43 2.66 1.73 9.14
C PRO A 43 4.00 1.30 9.78
N GLY A 44 4.95 0.84 8.98
CA GLY A 44 6.13 0.13 9.44
C GLY A 44 5.85 -1.37 9.62
N VAL A 45 6.84 -2.11 10.11
CA VAL A 45 6.65 -3.51 10.48
C VAL A 45 5.90 -3.51 11.81
N VAL A 46 4.59 -3.67 11.78
CA VAL A 46 3.75 -3.74 13.00
C VAL A 46 3.49 -5.20 13.31
N GLN A 47 3.55 -5.55 14.59
CA GLN A 47 3.14 -6.87 15.06
C GLN A 47 1.63 -7.05 14.81
N SER A 48 1.30 -7.58 13.64
CA SER A 48 -0.07 -7.80 13.18
C SER A 48 -0.26 -9.27 12.88
N SER A 49 -1.48 -9.76 13.06
CA SER A 49 -1.79 -11.17 12.87
C SER A 49 -1.85 -11.61 11.39
N LEU A 50 -1.32 -10.80 10.47
CA LEU A 50 -1.33 -11.03 9.02
C LEU A 50 -0.58 -12.30 8.60
N GLY A 51 0.35 -12.78 9.43
CA GLY A 51 1.14 -14.00 9.17
C GLY A 51 0.52 -15.31 9.66
N ARG A 52 -0.67 -15.31 10.29
CA ARG A 52 -1.22 -16.50 10.98
C ARG A 52 -1.40 -17.75 10.10
N ASN A 53 -1.56 -17.58 8.79
CA ASN A 53 -1.78 -18.68 7.84
C ASN A 53 -0.56 -18.99 6.95
N LEU A 54 0.61 -18.39 7.23
CA LEU A 54 1.86 -18.71 6.52
C LEU A 54 2.57 -19.87 7.24
N SER A 55 3.15 -20.81 6.48
CA SER A 55 3.86 -22.00 6.99
C SER A 55 4.85 -21.68 8.12
N PHE A 56 5.01 -22.60 9.07
CA PHE A 56 5.83 -22.50 10.29
C PHE A 56 7.26 -21.96 10.05
N ALA A 57 7.86 -22.23 8.89
CA ALA A 57 9.18 -21.71 8.51
C ALA A 57 9.21 -20.18 8.27
N HIS A 58 8.11 -19.57 7.82
CA HIS A 58 7.97 -18.10 7.70
C HIS A 58 7.65 -17.43 9.05
N SER A 59 7.10 -18.19 10.01
CA SER A 59 6.86 -17.72 11.38
C SER A 59 8.19 -17.44 12.12
N LEU A 60 9.25 -18.21 11.85
CA LEU A 60 10.58 -17.96 12.42
C LEU A 60 11.21 -16.65 11.92
N VAL A 61 11.04 -16.31 10.63
CA VAL A 61 11.50 -15.02 10.06
C VAL A 61 10.68 -13.86 10.63
N SER A 62 9.37 -14.05 10.80
CA SER A 62 8.48 -13.11 11.49
C SER A 62 8.85 -12.90 12.97
N MET A 63 9.37 -13.93 13.63
CA MET A 63 9.82 -13.88 15.03
C MET A 63 11.19 -13.19 15.16
N LEU A 64 12.13 -13.44 14.24
CA LEU A 64 13.43 -12.77 14.18
C LEU A 64 13.32 -11.28 13.81
N LEU A 65 12.36 -10.91 12.96
CA LEU A 65 12.01 -9.51 12.66
C LEU A 65 11.13 -8.87 13.76
N GLY A 66 10.66 -9.66 14.74
CA GLY A 66 9.85 -9.20 15.87
C GLY A 66 10.53 -8.17 16.75
N VAL A 67 11.87 -8.11 16.75
CA VAL A 67 12.67 -7.12 17.50
C VAL A 67 12.62 -5.73 16.82
N LEU A 68 12.23 -5.66 15.55
CA LEU A 68 12.00 -4.43 14.77
C LEU A 68 10.49 -4.09 14.65
N CYS A 69 9.62 -4.84 15.32
CA CYS A 69 8.19 -4.63 15.24
C CYS A 69 7.76 -3.43 16.10
N LYS A 70 7.19 -2.42 15.45
CA LYS A 70 6.48 -1.33 16.11
C LYS A 70 5.28 -1.89 16.88
N LYS A 71 5.01 -1.30 18.05
CA LYS A 71 3.73 -1.46 18.76
C LYS A 71 2.59 -0.93 17.89
N THR A 72 1.36 -1.36 18.17
CA THR A 72 0.17 -0.94 17.40
C THR A 72 -0.03 0.57 17.38
N ASN A 73 0.22 1.25 18.52
CA ASN A 73 0.16 2.71 18.62
C ASN A 73 1.27 3.39 17.78
N GLU A 74 2.48 2.85 17.78
CA GLU A 74 3.59 3.33 16.94
C GLU A 74 3.29 3.13 15.44
N GLY A 75 2.63 2.03 15.10
CA GLY A 75 2.17 1.75 13.74
C GLY A 75 1.08 2.71 13.24
N ALA A 76 0.26 3.23 14.14
CA ALA A 76 -0.80 4.18 13.79
C ALA A 76 -0.28 5.58 13.48
N GLN A 77 0.96 5.91 13.88
CA GLN A 77 1.52 7.27 13.76
C GLN A 77 1.46 7.80 12.32
N THR A 78 1.85 7.01 11.34
CA THR A 78 1.83 7.47 9.93
C THR A 78 0.41 7.68 9.42
N THR A 79 -0.56 6.90 9.88
CA THR A 79 -1.98 7.13 9.57
C THR A 79 -2.48 8.44 10.14
N VAL A 80 -2.17 8.72 11.41
CA VAL A 80 -2.53 9.99 12.06
C VAL A 80 -1.85 11.17 11.37
N TYR A 81 -0.55 11.04 11.06
CA TYR A 81 0.20 12.04 10.31
C TYR A 81 -0.44 12.33 8.95
N CYS A 82 -0.79 11.30 8.17
CA CYS A 82 -1.47 11.49 6.89
C CYS A 82 -2.85 12.15 7.01
N ALA A 83 -3.57 11.91 8.10
CA ALA A 83 -4.90 12.46 8.31
C ALA A 83 -4.87 13.93 8.77
N LEU A 84 -3.82 14.36 9.48
CA LEU A 84 -3.79 15.65 10.16
C LEU A 84 -2.77 16.64 9.58
N GLU A 85 -1.61 16.15 9.15
CA GLU A 85 -0.43 17.01 8.89
C GLU A 85 0.12 16.88 7.46
N ALA A 86 -0.04 15.72 6.82
CA ALA A 86 0.52 15.50 5.49
C ALA A 86 -0.10 16.44 4.45
N LYS A 87 0.74 16.88 3.52
CA LYS A 87 0.34 17.63 2.35
C LYS A 87 0.68 16.85 1.10
N GLN A 88 -0.29 16.78 0.21
CA GLN A 88 -0.13 16.17 -1.10
C GLN A 88 0.62 17.12 -2.01
N ASP A 89 1.55 16.58 -2.77
CA ASP A 89 2.11 17.24 -3.95
C ASP A 89 2.00 16.30 -5.17
N ASP A 90 2.49 16.75 -6.33
CA ASP A 90 2.35 15.97 -7.56
C ASP A 90 3.16 14.65 -7.55
N GLU A 91 4.21 14.55 -6.73
CA GLU A 91 5.13 13.41 -6.72
C GLU A 91 4.86 12.43 -5.57
N HIS A 92 4.49 12.96 -4.40
CA HIS A 92 4.48 12.28 -3.12
C HIS A 92 3.06 11.94 -2.64
N HIS A 93 2.68 10.69 -2.89
CA HIS A 93 1.37 10.11 -2.52
C HIS A 93 1.52 8.92 -1.55
N TYR A 94 2.75 8.64 -1.14
CA TYR A 94 3.09 7.49 -0.30
C TYR A 94 3.95 7.92 0.88
N PHE A 95 3.52 7.54 2.08
CA PHE A 95 4.17 7.92 3.32
C PHE A 95 4.61 6.69 4.12
N SER A 96 5.73 6.80 4.81
CA SER A 96 6.21 5.79 5.75
C SER A 96 6.96 6.52 6.85
N ASP A 97 6.74 6.10 8.10
CA ASP A 97 7.41 6.69 9.25
C ASP A 97 7.21 8.22 9.35
N CYS A 98 5.97 8.66 9.10
CA CYS A 98 5.56 10.08 9.13
C CYS A 98 6.34 10.98 8.15
N ALA A 99 6.96 10.39 7.13
CA ALA A 99 7.68 11.10 6.08
C ALA A 99 7.29 10.55 4.70
N VAL A 100 7.66 11.29 3.65
CA VAL A 100 7.55 10.83 2.27
C VAL A 100 8.35 9.54 2.12
N GLY A 101 7.69 8.48 1.67
CA GLY A 101 8.31 7.17 1.46
C GLY A 101 8.70 6.92 0.00
N TYR A 102 9.62 5.98 -0.20
CA TYR A 102 10.03 5.53 -1.54
C TYR A 102 9.17 4.39 -2.05
N THR A 103 8.84 4.45 -3.34
CA THR A 103 8.08 3.40 -4.03
C THR A 103 8.81 2.89 -5.27
N SER A 104 8.51 1.65 -5.65
CA SER A 104 9.09 1.04 -6.85
C SER A 104 8.71 1.82 -8.12
N LYS A 105 9.48 1.64 -9.20
CA LYS A 105 9.17 2.27 -10.50
C LYS A 105 7.78 1.90 -10.99
N LEU A 106 7.39 0.63 -10.81
CA LEU A 106 6.04 0.15 -11.17
C LEU A 106 4.95 0.88 -10.40
N ALA A 107 5.14 1.13 -9.11
CA ALA A 107 4.16 1.83 -8.27
C ALA A 107 3.99 3.32 -8.63
N ARG A 108 4.88 3.87 -9.48
CA ARG A 108 4.82 5.24 -10.01
C ARG A 108 4.34 5.31 -11.46
N ASP A 109 4.13 4.18 -12.12
CA ASP A 109 3.71 4.11 -13.52
C ASP A 109 2.24 4.54 -13.69
N GLU A 110 2.02 5.67 -14.36
CA GLU A 110 0.69 6.22 -14.62
C GLU A 110 -0.16 5.33 -15.53
N ARG A 111 0.46 4.64 -16.50
CA ARG A 111 -0.23 3.72 -17.40
C ARG A 111 -0.69 2.50 -16.62
N ALA A 112 0.14 2.00 -15.72
CA ALA A 112 -0.23 0.92 -14.82
C ALA A 112 -1.38 1.34 -13.88
N ALA A 113 -1.34 2.55 -13.34
CA ALA A 113 -2.38 3.10 -12.47
C ALA A 113 -3.73 3.20 -13.19
N LYS A 114 -3.75 3.78 -14.40
CA LYS A 114 -4.96 3.89 -15.22
C LYS A 114 -5.50 2.51 -15.63
N LYS A 115 -4.62 1.58 -16.00
CA LYS A 115 -5.02 0.21 -16.35
C LYS A 115 -5.63 -0.52 -15.16
N LEU A 116 -5.03 -0.37 -13.97
CA LEU A 116 -5.56 -0.92 -12.73
C LEU A 116 -6.95 -0.37 -12.44
N TRP A 117 -7.11 0.96 -12.49
CA TRP A 117 -8.39 1.63 -12.24
C TRP A 117 -9.51 1.10 -13.13
N ASN A 118 -9.31 1.12 -14.45
CA ASN A 118 -10.31 0.67 -15.42
C ASN A 118 -10.66 -0.83 -15.24
N LEU A 119 -9.68 -1.66 -14.88
CA LEU A 119 -9.94 -3.07 -14.61
C LEU A 119 -10.74 -3.23 -13.31
N SER A 120 -10.37 -2.49 -12.26
CA SER A 120 -11.08 -2.51 -10.98
C SER A 120 -12.53 -2.07 -11.14
N GLU A 121 -12.81 -0.97 -11.85
CA GLU A 121 -14.19 -0.51 -12.13
C GLU A 121 -15.03 -1.61 -12.79
N LYS A 122 -14.49 -2.28 -13.81
CA LYS A 122 -15.15 -3.42 -14.47
C LYS A 122 -15.40 -4.59 -13.54
N MET A 123 -14.42 -4.92 -12.69
CA MET A 123 -14.53 -6.03 -11.75
C MET A 123 -15.58 -5.80 -10.66
N VAL A 124 -15.84 -4.54 -10.31
CA VAL A 124 -16.87 -4.17 -9.31
C VAL A 124 -18.17 -3.63 -9.92
N GLY A 125 -18.30 -3.63 -11.25
CA GLY A 125 -19.53 -3.24 -11.95
C GLY A 125 -19.83 -1.73 -11.93
N LEU A 126 -18.80 -0.88 -11.81
CA LEU A 126 -18.97 0.58 -11.85
C LEU A 126 -18.84 1.16 -13.27
N GLN A 127 -18.30 0.40 -14.22
CA GLN A 127 -18.20 0.70 -15.66
C GLN A 127 -18.10 -0.57 -16.52
#